data_AF-A0A6B1BSZ3-F1
#
_entry.id   AF-A0A6B1BSZ3-F1
#
_cell.length_a   1.000
_cell.length_b   1.000
_cell.length_c   1.000
_cell.angle_alpha   90.00
_cell.angle_beta   90.00
_cell.angle_gamma   90.00
#
_symmetry.space_group_name_H-M   'P 1'
#
loop_
_entity.id
_entity.type
_entity.pdbx_description
1 polymer ?
#
loop_
_entity_poly.entity_id
_entity_poly.type
_entity_poly.pdbx_seq_one_letter_code
_entity_poly.pdbx_strand_id
1 'polypeptide(L)'
;MRVTLQIGLIALVCLFGSGLSRSETTIDTLFQNAMEQVGLVSREKSIQTFEEIISKDRDYAPAYNELAKLHLLEASGSSLFV
;
A
#
# COMPACT_ATOMS: atom_id res chain seq x y z
N MET A 1 -29.29 -10.90 36.53
CA MET A 1 -28.30 -9.82 36.30
C MET A 1 -27.02 -10.39 35.66
N ARG A 2 -27.01 -10.61 34.34
CA ARG A 2 -25.82 -11.02 33.58
C ARG A 2 -25.58 -10.20 32.31
N VAL A 3 -26.45 -9.23 32.03
CA VAL A 3 -26.47 -8.45 30.78
C VAL A 3 -25.61 -7.18 30.89
N THR A 4 -25.37 -6.67 32.10
CA THR A 4 -24.59 -5.44 32.34
C THR A 4 -23.08 -5.62 32.22
N LEU A 5 -22.54 -6.85 32.32
CA LEU A 5 -21.10 -7.08 32.25
C LEU A 5 -20.56 -7.10 30.80
N GLN A 6 -21.39 -7.46 29.82
CA GLN A 6 -20.96 -7.54 28.41
C GLN A 6 -20.91 -6.19 27.71
N ILE A 7 -21.69 -5.20 28.18
CA ILE A 7 -21.75 -3.88 27.53
C ILE A 7 -20.44 -3.09 27.77
N GLY A 8 -19.78 -3.30 28.92
CA GLY A 8 -18.48 -2.68 29.21
C GLY A 8 -17.33 -3.21 28.33
N LEU A 9 -17.38 -4.48 27.90
CA LEU A 9 -16.33 -5.10 27.10
C LEU A 9 -16.37 -4.65 25.63
N ILE A 10 -17.56 -4.34 25.11
CA ILE A 10 -17.75 -3.85 23.73
C ILE A 10 -17.24 -2.42 23.57
N ALA A 11 -17.38 -1.56 24.60
CA ALA A 11 -16.86 -0.20 24.57
C ALA A 11 -15.32 -0.15 24.51
N LEU A 12 -14.64 -1.13 25.10
CA LEU A 12 -13.17 -1.20 25.10
C LEU A 12 -12.60 -1.63 23.74
N VAL A 13 -13.34 -2.44 22.97
CA VAL A 13 -12.94 -2.87 21.62
C VAL A 13 -13.05 -1.73 20.60
N CYS A 14 -13.95 -0.77 20.79
CA CYS A 14 -14.08 0.38 19.89
C CYS A 14 -12.98 1.44 20.07
N LEU A 15 -12.35 1.53 21.26
CA LEU A 15 -11.22 2.44 21.48
C LEU A 15 -9.89 1.90 20.93
N PHE A 16 -9.83 0.59 20.68
CA PHE A 16 -8.74 -0.09 19.99
C PHE A 16 -9.02 -0.36 18.52
N GLY A 17 -10.01 0.32 17.94
CA GLY A 17 -10.09 0.56 16.51
C GLY A 17 -8.95 1.50 16.14
N SER A 18 -7.75 0.95 16.08
CA SER A 18 -6.48 1.62 15.81
C SER A 18 -6.60 2.54 14.59
N GLY A 19 -7.01 3.78 14.83
CA GLY A 19 -6.42 4.94 14.20
C GLY A 19 -4.96 4.94 14.63
N LEU A 20 -4.19 4.01 14.06
CA LEU A 20 -2.77 3.88 14.24
C LEU A 20 -2.22 5.19 13.71
N SER A 21 -1.99 6.10 14.64
CA SER A 21 -1.13 7.26 14.52
C SER A 21 0.19 6.76 13.97
N ARG A 22 0.29 6.77 12.64
CA ARG A 22 1.45 6.34 11.89
C ARG A 22 2.04 7.64 11.37
N SER A 23 3.21 7.98 11.90
CA SER A 23 4.14 9.01 11.43
C SER A 23 3.74 9.54 10.06
N GLU A 24 3.50 10.85 9.95
CA GLU A 24 3.06 11.57 8.75
C GLU A 24 4.12 11.48 7.64
N THR A 25 4.35 10.29 7.11
CA THR A 25 4.99 10.08 5.82
C THR A 25 3.90 10.35 4.81
N THR A 26 3.93 11.52 4.20
CA THR A 26 2.98 11.87 3.13
C THR A 26 3.04 10.81 2.03
N ILE A 27 1.91 10.61 1.34
CA ILE A 27 1.85 9.71 0.18
C ILE A 27 2.93 10.08 -0.85
N ASP A 28 3.22 11.37 -1.00
CA ASP A 28 4.32 11.87 -1.82
C ASP A 28 5.69 11.36 -1.37
N THR A 29 5.99 11.38 -0.07
CA THR A 29 7.27 10.88 0.46
C THR A 29 7.39 9.37 0.25
N LEU A 30 6.31 8.62 0.45
CA LEU A 30 6.28 7.18 0.14
C LEU A 30 6.52 6.92 -1.34
N PHE A 31 5.92 7.74 -2.21
CA PHE A 31 6.11 7.64 -3.65
C PHE A 31 7.55 7.96 -4.07
N GLN A 32 8.18 9.00 -3.53
CA GLN A 32 9.58 9.31 -3.84
C GLN A 32 10.52 8.17 -3.40
N ASN A 33 10.33 7.63 -2.21
CA ASN A 33 11.10 6.48 -1.73
C ASN A 33 10.88 5.22 -2.59
N ALA A 34 9.66 5.02 -3.10
CA ALA A 34 9.37 3.93 -4.04
C ALA A 34 10.13 4.13 -5.35
N MET A 35 10.11 5.35 -5.90
CA MET A 35 10.83 5.71 -7.12
C MET A 35 12.35 5.50 -7.01
N GLU A 36 12.95 5.82 -5.87
CA GLU A 36 14.39 5.58 -5.63
C GLU A 36 14.74 4.08 -5.65
N GLN A 37 13.80 3.22 -5.24
CA GLN A 37 14.00 1.77 -5.21
C GLN A 37 13.76 1.12 -6.58
N VAL A 38 13.05 1.77 -7.50
CA VAL A 38 12.80 1.24 -8.85
C VAL A 38 14.14 1.00 -9.56
N GLY A 39 14.40 -0.26 -9.93
CA GLY A 39 15.65 -0.68 -10.56
C GLY A 39 16.75 -1.10 -9.59
N LEU A 40 16.62 -0.82 -8.29
CA LEU A 40 17.49 -1.36 -7.23
C LEU A 40 16.93 -2.66 -6.64
N VAL A 41 15.60 -2.75 -6.52
CA VAL A 41 14.91 -3.94 -6.01
C VAL A 41 14.31 -4.77 -7.15
N SER A 42 13.89 -6.00 -6.83
CA SER A 42 13.19 -6.83 -7.80
C SER A 42 11.88 -6.18 -8.23
N ARG A 43 11.44 -6.46 -9.46
CA ARG A 43 10.21 -5.87 -10.01
C ARG A 43 9.00 -6.15 -9.12
N GLU A 44 8.89 -7.35 -8.56
CA GLU A 44 7.78 -7.78 -7.71
C GLU A 44 7.71 -6.92 -6.44
N LYS A 45 8.87 -6.59 -5.85
CA LYS A 45 8.94 -5.67 -4.71
C LYS A 45 8.51 -4.25 -5.09
N SER A 46 8.92 -3.79 -6.27
CA SER A 46 8.49 -2.47 -6.78
C SER A 46 6.97 -2.43 -6.97
N ILE A 47 6.38 -3.45 -7.57
CA ILE A 47 4.91 -3.57 -7.73
C ILE A 47 4.23 -3.52 -6.37
N GLN A 48 4.66 -4.36 -5.42
CA GLN A 48 4.09 -4.40 -4.08
C GLN A 48 4.15 -3.03 -3.38
N THR A 49 5.23 -2.27 -3.59
CA THR A 49 5.39 -0.94 -3.00
C THR A 49 4.37 0.05 -3.58
N PHE A 50 4.15 0.04 -4.90
CA PHE A 50 3.12 0.89 -5.52
C PHE A 50 1.70 0.46 -5.16
N GLU A 51 1.44 -0.83 -5.00
CA GLU A 51 0.16 -1.34 -4.47
C GLU A 51 -0.09 -0.87 -3.04
N GLU A 52 0.94 -0.81 -2.19
CA GLU A 52 0.80 -0.25 -0.84
C GLU A 52 0.43 1.24 -0.90
N ILE A 53 1.05 2.02 -1.79
CA ILE A 53 0.72 3.44 -1.99
C ILE A 53 -0.75 3.58 -2.40
N ILE A 54 -1.20 2.80 -3.38
CA ILE A 54 -2.60 2.79 -3.85
C ILE A 54 -3.57 2.37 -2.74
N SER A 55 -3.16 1.44 -1.87
CA SER A 55 -3.99 1.02 -0.72
C SER A 55 -4.20 2.14 0.30
N LYS A 56 -3.25 3.08 0.41
CA LYS A 56 -3.33 4.25 1.30
C LYS A 56 -4.06 5.41 0.65
N ASP A 57 -3.85 5.63 -0.65
CA ASP A 57 -4.55 6.61 -1.46
C ASP A 57 -4.93 6.02 -2.81
N ARG A 58 -6.22 5.69 -2.95
CA ARG A 58 -6.78 5.05 -4.14
C ARG A 58 -6.87 5.98 -5.34
N ASP A 59 -6.78 7.28 -5.14
CA ASP A 59 -6.86 8.27 -6.22
C ASP A 59 -5.47 8.81 -6.59
N TYR A 60 -4.40 8.24 -6.02
CA TYR A 60 -3.02 8.64 -6.29
C TYR A 60 -2.53 8.17 -7.67
N ALA A 61 -2.95 8.91 -8.70
CA ALA A 61 -2.67 8.63 -10.10
C ALA A 61 -1.18 8.32 -10.44
N PRO A 62 -0.17 8.99 -9.83
CA PRO A 62 1.23 8.68 -10.13
C PRO A 62 1.61 7.22 -9.85
N ALA A 63 1.06 6.59 -8.81
CA ALA A 63 1.37 5.19 -8.50
C ALA A 63 0.84 4.22 -9.56
N TYR A 64 -0.36 4.47 -10.09
CA TYR A 64 -0.92 3.66 -11.19
C TYR A 64 -0.07 3.76 -12.46
N ASN A 65 0.44 4.96 -12.77
CA ASN A 65 1.29 5.17 -13.94
C ASN A 65 2.58 4.32 -13.87
N GLU A 66 3.24 4.30 -12.71
CA GLU A 66 4.47 3.51 -12.54
C GLU A 66 4.17 2.01 -12.51
N LEU A 67 3.09 1.58 -11.87
CA LEU A 67 2.65 0.19 -11.87
C LEU A 67 2.38 -0.31 -13.29
N ALA A 68 1.72 0.51 -14.13
CA ALA A 68 1.50 0.19 -15.54
C ALA A 68 2.82 0.00 -16.32
N LYS A 69 3.83 0.87 -16.10
CA LYS A 69 5.15 0.73 -16.74
C LYS A 69 5.84 -0.58 -16.34
N LEU A 70 5.78 -0.95 -15.06
CA LEU A 70 6.39 -2.18 -14.55
C LEU A 70 5.79 -3.44 -15.21
N HIS A 71 4.48 -3.46 -15.43
CA HIS A 71 3.80 -4.56 -16.14
C HIS A 71 4.05 -4.53 -17.65
N LEU A 72 4.14 -3.36 -18.28
CA LEU A 72 4.47 -3.26 -19.71
C LEU A 72 5.89 -3.79 -20.00
N LEU A 73 6.85 -3.50 -19.10
CA LEU A 73 8.22 -4.03 -19.19
C LEU A 73 8.27 -5.56 -19.06
N GLU A 74 7.29 -6.17 -18.40
CA GLU A 74 7.13 -7.63 -18.36
C GLU A 74 6.71 -8.16 -19.71
N ALA A 75 5.62 -7.64 -20.27
CA ALA A 75 5.09 -8.06 -21.55
C ALA A 75 6.14 -7.93 -22.68
N SER A 76 6.97 -6.88 -22.67
CA SER A 76 8.03 -6.70 -23.65
C SER A 76 9.19 -7.71 -23.50
N GLY A 77 9.50 -8.14 -22.27
CA GLY A 77 10.54 -9.14 -22.03
C GLY A 77 10.11 -10.55 -22.40
N SER A 78 8.82 -10.85 -22.26
CA SER A 78 8.22 -12.13 -22.64
C SER A 78 8.11 -12.32 -24.15
N SER A 79 8.10 -11.23 -24.93
CA SER A 79 7.94 -11.27 -26.39
C SER A 79 9.22 -11.64 -27.17
N LEU A 80 10.37 -11.82 -26.51
CA LEU A 80 11.66 -12.09 -27.16
C LEU A 80 12.00 -13.60 -27.31
N PHE A 81 11.05 -14.49 -26.99
CA PHE A 81 11.24 -15.96 -27.04
C PHE A 81 10.24 -16.66 -27.99
N VAL A 82 10.03 -16.12 -29.19
CA VAL A 82 9.33 -16.83 -30.28
C VAL A 82 10.18 -16.80 -31.54
#